data_AF-A0A9E2H8S3-F1
#
_entry.id   AF-A0A9E2H8S3-F1
#
_cell.length_a   1.000
_cell.length_b   1.000
_cell.length_c   1.000
_cell.angle_alpha   90.00
_cell.angle_beta   90.00
_cell.angle_gamma   90.00
#
_symmetry.space_group_name_H-M   'P 1'
#
loop_
_entity.id
_entity.type
_entity.pdbx_description
1 polymer ?
#
loop_
_entity_poly.entity_id
_entity_poly.type
_entity_poly.pdbx_seq_one_letter_code
_entity_poly.pdbx_strand_id
1 'polypeptide(L)'
;DFKYLEDGKTVINRMQRKIFMVTQSIDTNPEVERILISLLRKMSISMKFNQIQSFTASMIKLSRRAISRANPNLSEQEKDILFVKYHYGNEMADRLQTFLKQSNL
;
A
#
# COMPACT_ATOMS: atom_id res chain seq x y z
N ASP A 1 26.94 -37.71 -9.84
CA ASP A 1 28.36 -37.34 -9.81
C ASP A 1 28.58 -35.85 -10.01
N PHE A 2 28.61 -35.11 -8.90
CA PHE A 2 29.20 -33.77 -8.82
C PHE A 2 30.37 -33.87 -7.84
N LYS A 3 31.50 -34.38 -8.35
CA LYS A 3 32.82 -34.17 -7.75
C LYS A 3 33.29 -32.76 -8.15
N TYR A 4 34.20 -32.18 -7.35
CA TYR A 4 34.78 -30.83 -7.43
C TYR A 4 33.82 -29.74 -6.89
N LEU A 5 34.07 -29.07 -5.76
CA LEU A 5 35.33 -28.54 -5.22
C LEU A 5 35.38 -28.62 -3.68
N GLU A 6 36.57 -28.99 -3.22
CA GLU A 6 37.06 -29.09 -1.85
C GLU A 6 37.50 -27.71 -1.34
N ASP A 7 36.57 -27.01 -0.71
CA ASP A 7 36.89 -25.84 0.11
C ASP A 7 35.73 -25.62 1.08
N GLY A 8 35.90 -26.15 2.29
CA GLY A 8 34.97 -26.13 3.42
C GLY A 8 34.63 -24.73 3.97
N LYS A 9 34.63 -23.70 3.12
CA LYS A 9 34.17 -22.34 3.42
C LYS A 9 32.81 -22.02 2.80
N THR A 10 32.28 -22.87 1.93
CA THR A 10 31.05 -22.58 1.16
C THR A 10 29.75 -23.06 1.86
N VAL A 11 29.84 -23.92 2.88
CA VAL A 11 28.64 -24.52 3.52
C VAL A 11 28.20 -23.78 4.79
N ILE A 12 29.08 -22.96 5.39
CA ILE A 12 28.79 -22.26 6.67
C ILE A 12 28.07 -20.92 6.51
N ASN A 13 27.63 -20.54 5.30
CA ASN A 13 27.04 -19.22 5.05
C ASN A 13 25.62 -19.26 4.47
N ARG A 14 24.83 -20.29 4.81
CA ARG A 14 23.37 -20.29 4.53
C ARG A 14 22.51 -20.21 5.78
N MET A 15 23.05 -20.65 6.93
CA MET A 15 22.32 -20.73 8.21
C MET A 15 22.51 -19.51 9.14
N GLN A 16 23.25 -18.48 8.72
CA GLN A 16 23.45 -17.24 9.49
C GLN A 16 23.09 -15.96 8.71
N ARG A 17 22.14 -16.03 7.76
CA ARG A 17 21.39 -14.81 7.40
C ARG A 17 20.47 -14.45 8.55
N LYS A 18 21.04 -13.88 9.61
CA LYS A 18 20.36 -12.87 10.41
C LYS A 18 19.83 -11.88 9.38
N ILE A 19 18.53 -11.90 9.11
CA ILE A 19 17.91 -10.99 8.14
C ILE A 19 18.13 -9.60 8.72
N PHE A 20 19.23 -8.95 8.34
CA PHE A 20 19.32 -7.51 8.43
C PHE A 20 18.18 -7.03 7.54
N MET A 21 17.09 -6.56 8.14
CA MET A 21 16.10 -5.77 7.42
C MET A 21 16.86 -4.55 6.91
N VAL A 22 17.29 -4.62 5.66
CA VAL A 22 17.74 -3.45 4.93
C VAL A 22 16.47 -2.64 4.71
N THR A 23 16.33 -1.54 5.46
CA THR A 23 15.18 -0.64 5.32
C THR A 23 15.19 0.11 3.99
N GLN A 24 16.32 0.09 3.30
CA GLN A 24 16.54 0.68 1.99
C GLN A 24 15.96 -0.23 0.88
N SER A 25 15.29 0.37 -0.09
CA SER A 25 14.86 -0.33 -1.30
C SER A 25 16.06 -0.77 -2.15
N ILE A 26 16.03 -1.98 -2.69
CA ILE A 26 17.08 -2.49 -3.60
C ILE A 26 17.10 -1.75 -4.95
N ASP A 27 15.95 -1.19 -5.35
CA ASP A 27 15.72 -0.52 -6.63
C ASP A 27 15.97 1.00 -6.55
N THR A 28 16.30 1.50 -5.36
CA THR A 28 16.58 2.93 -5.14
C THR A 28 18.06 3.12 -4.82
N ASN A 29 18.75 3.94 -5.63
CA ASN A 29 20.12 4.33 -5.33
C ASN A 29 20.21 4.98 -3.92
N PRO A 30 21.15 4.53 -3.05
CA PRO A 30 21.25 5.04 -1.67
C PRO A 30 21.44 6.56 -1.55
N GLU A 31 22.06 7.21 -2.53
CA GLU A 31 22.20 8.67 -2.55
C GLU A 31 20.85 9.36 -2.79
N VAL A 32 20.03 8.81 -3.70
CA VAL A 32 18.70 9.36 -4.02
C VAL A 32 17.77 9.23 -2.82
N GLU A 33 17.79 8.09 -2.12
CA GLU A 33 17.01 7.90 -0.90
C GLU A 33 17.42 8.91 0.20
N ARG A 34 18.73 9.14 0.38
CA ARG A 34 19.24 10.14 1.33
C ARG A 34 18.77 11.55 1.00
N ILE A 35 18.79 11.93 -0.28
CA ILE A 35 18.26 13.22 -0.74
C ILE A 35 16.76 13.33 -0.44
N LEU A 36 15.96 12.32 -0.80
CA LEU A 36 14.52 12.30 -0.56
C LEU A 36 14.19 12.45 0.93
N ILE A 37 14.87 11.71 1.80
CA ILE A 37 14.70 11.80 3.25
C ILE A 37 15.04 13.21 3.75
N SER A 38 16.13 13.81 3.25
CA SER A 38 16.51 15.18 3.61
C SER A 38 15.44 16.20 3.21
N LEU A 39 14.89 16.08 2.00
CA LEU A 39 13.80 16.94 1.52
C LEU A 39 12.54 16.79 2.39
N LEU A 40 12.12 15.56 2.67
CA LEU A 40 10.96 15.28 3.54
C LEU A 40 11.17 15.82 4.96
N ARG A 41 12.39 15.76 5.50
CA ARG A 41 12.70 16.32 6.83
C ARG A 41 12.64 17.86 6.85
N LYS A 42 13.03 18.51 5.76
CA LYS A 42 12.99 19.98 5.61
C LYS A 42 11.58 20.55 5.40
N MET A 43 10.62 19.74 4.93
CA MET A 43 9.24 20.20 4.73
C MET A 43 8.57 20.61 6.05
N SER A 44 7.82 21.71 6.02
CA SER A 44 6.95 22.10 7.13
C SER A 44 5.84 21.08 7.35
N ILE A 45 5.23 21.10 8.54
CA ILE A 45 4.07 20.26 8.86
C ILE A 45 2.92 20.51 7.86
N SER A 46 2.68 21.77 7.51
CA SER A 46 1.63 22.14 6.54
C SER A 46 1.89 21.56 5.15
N MET A 47 3.13 21.59 4.66
CA MET A 47 3.49 20.98 3.38
C MET A 47 3.31 19.46 3.38
N LYS A 48 3.71 18.79 4.46
CA LYS A 48 3.51 17.34 4.63
C LYS A 48 2.03 16.99 4.61
N PHE A 49 1.21 17.73 5.36
CA PHE A 49 -0.22 17.50 5.42
C PHE A 49 -0.90 17.71 4.06
N ASN A 50 -0.53 18.76 3.34
CA ASN A 50 -1.03 19.00 1.99
C ASN A 50 -0.66 17.88 1.01
N GLN A 51 0.57 17.37 1.09
CA GLN A 51 1.01 16.25 0.25
C GLN A 51 0.21 14.97 0.56
N ILE A 52 0.01 14.64 1.84
CA ILE A 52 -0.78 13.48 2.26
C ILE A 52 -2.23 13.62 1.80
N GLN A 53 -2.85 14.79 1.99
CA GLN A 53 -4.22 15.03 1.52
C GLN A 53 -4.36 14.87 0.01
N SER A 54 -3.44 15.45 -0.77
CA SER A 54 -3.43 15.33 -2.23
C SER A 54 -3.31 13.86 -2.67
N PHE A 55 -2.42 13.12 -2.02
CA PHE A 55 -2.22 11.69 -2.29
C PHE A 55 -3.46 10.86 -1.95
N THR A 56 -4.04 11.06 -0.76
CA THR A 56 -5.27 10.39 -0.32
C THR A 56 -6.43 10.67 -1.27
N ALA A 57 -6.64 11.93 -1.66
CA ALA A 57 -7.68 12.30 -2.61
C ALA A 57 -7.48 11.62 -3.98
N SER A 58 -6.22 11.51 -4.43
CA SER A 58 -5.89 10.84 -5.69
C SER A 58 -6.18 9.33 -5.62
N MET A 59 -5.81 8.67 -4.52
CA MET A 59 -6.05 7.25 -4.33
C MET A 59 -7.54 6.90 -4.24
N ILE A 60 -8.32 7.71 -3.51
CA ILE A 60 -9.78 7.56 -3.44
C ILE A 60 -10.41 7.69 -4.84
N LYS A 61 -10.02 8.71 -5.61
CA LYS A 61 -10.51 8.92 -6.98
C LYS A 61 -10.17 7.75 -7.90
N LEU A 62 -8.92 7.29 -7.87
CA LEU A 62 -8.46 6.15 -8.67
C LEU A 62 -9.23 4.87 -8.31
N SER A 63 -9.42 4.60 -7.02
CA SER A 63 -10.18 3.44 -6.56
C SER A 63 -11.63 3.50 -7.03
N ARG A 64 -12.33 4.62 -6.82
CA ARG A 64 -13.73 4.78 -7.27
C ARG A 64 -13.86 4.62 -8.78
N ARG A 65 -12.92 5.20 -9.55
CA ARG A 65 -12.88 5.03 -11.01
C ARG A 65 -12.65 3.58 -11.42
N ALA A 66 -11.81 2.83 -10.71
CA ALA A 66 -11.62 1.40 -10.97
C ALA A 66 -12.90 0.60 -10.70
N ILE A 67 -13.56 0.85 -9.57
CA ILE A 67 -14.83 0.20 -9.21
C ILE A 67 -15.91 0.49 -10.25
N SER A 68 -16.06 1.75 -10.66
CA SER A 68 -17.04 2.16 -11.67
C SER A 68 -16.80 1.49 -13.04
N ARG A 69 -15.53 1.40 -13.48
CA ARG A 69 -15.17 0.69 -14.71
C ARG A 69 -15.48 -0.80 -14.67
N ALA A 70 -15.25 -1.44 -13.53
CA ALA A 70 -15.51 -2.87 -13.36
C ALA A 70 -17.00 -3.19 -13.17
N ASN A 71 -17.81 -2.21 -12.74
CA ASN A 71 -19.21 -2.41 -12.38
C ASN A 71 -20.13 -1.35 -13.02
N PRO A 72 -20.25 -1.32 -14.37
CA PRO A 72 -20.99 -0.26 -15.08
C PRO A 72 -22.49 -0.24 -14.76
N ASN A 73 -23.07 -1.38 -14.40
CA ASN A 73 -24.52 -1.53 -14.18
C ASN A 73 -24.95 -1.28 -12.73
N LEU A 74 -24.00 -1.08 -11.81
CA LEU A 74 -24.34 -0.81 -10.41
C LEU A 74 -24.72 0.66 -10.24
N SER A 75 -25.63 0.90 -9.30
CA SER A 75 -25.92 2.24 -8.79
C SER A 75 -24.70 2.83 -8.07
N GLU A 76 -24.67 4.15 -7.92
CA GLU A 76 -23.58 4.82 -7.20
C GLU A 76 -23.51 4.38 -5.73
N GLN A 77 -24.66 4.12 -5.09
CA GLN A 77 -24.71 3.62 -3.73
C GLN A 77 -24.08 2.22 -3.59
N GLU A 78 -24.35 1.32 -4.54
CA GLU A 78 -23.72 -0.01 -4.54
C GLU A 78 -22.22 0.06 -4.78
N LYS A 79 -21.75 0.98 -5.65
CA LYS A 79 -20.32 1.24 -5.86
C LYS A 79 -19.66 1.77 -4.59
N ASP A 80 -20.35 2.61 -3.82
CA ASP A 80 -19.85 3.12 -2.54
C ASP A 80 -19.75 2.03 -1.47
N ILE A 81 -20.72 1.11 -1.41
CA ILE A 81 -20.65 -0.08 -0.54
C ILE A 81 -19.46 -0.96 -0.95
N LEU A 82 -19.22 -1.15 -2.25
CA LEU A 82 -18.05 -1.89 -2.74
C LEU A 82 -16.74 -1.19 -2.37
N PHE A 83 -16.68 0.14 -2.46
CA PHE A 83 -15.52 0.89 -1.99
C PHE A 83 -15.24 0.60 -0.51
N VAL A 84 -16.28 0.65 0.33
CA VAL A 84 -16.11 0.36 1.76
C VAL A 84 -15.66 -1.08 1.99
N LYS A 85 -16.26 -2.03 1.28
CA LYS A 85 -15.89 -3.45 1.36
C LYS A 85 -14.42 -3.69 1.02
N TYR A 86 -13.91 -3.07 -0.04
CA TYR A 86 -12.52 -3.29 -0.48
C TYR A 86 -11.48 -2.66 0.45
N HIS A 87 -11.77 -1.51 1.06
CA HIS A 87 -10.80 -0.77 1.87
C HIS A 87 -10.92 -1.02 3.37
N TYR A 88 -12.12 -1.34 3.86
CA TYR A 88 -12.42 -1.48 5.29
C TYR A 88 -13.01 -2.85 5.67
N GLY A 89 -13.25 -3.72 4.68
CA GLY A 89 -13.74 -5.08 4.90
C GLY A 89 -15.26 -5.23 4.90
N ASN A 90 -15.71 -6.49 4.92
CA ASN A 90 -17.13 -6.84 4.82
C ASN A 90 -17.96 -6.30 5.99
N GLU A 91 -17.45 -6.37 7.21
CA GLU A 91 -18.17 -5.92 8.41
C GLU A 91 -18.62 -4.45 8.29
N MET A 92 -17.71 -3.57 7.87
CA MET A 92 -18.02 -2.15 7.71
C MET A 92 -19.02 -1.92 6.56
N ALA A 93 -18.90 -2.67 5.48
CA ALA A 93 -19.81 -2.58 4.34
C ALA A 93 -21.24 -3.01 4.73
N ASP A 94 -21.38 -4.07 5.52
CA ASP A 94 -22.67 -4.58 6.00
C ASP A 94 -23.34 -3.59 6.97
N ARG A 95 -22.54 -2.97 7.85
CA ARG A 95 -23.01 -1.90 8.74
C ARG A 95 -23.49 -0.68 7.95
N LEU A 96 -22.73 -0.26 6.92
CA LEU A 96 -23.14 0.84 6.05
C LEU A 96 -24.43 0.49 5.30
N GLN A 97 -24.55 -0.73 4.76
CA GLN A 97 -25.74 -1.15 4.05
C GLN A 97 -26.98 -1.17 4.96
N THR A 98 -26.83 -1.66 6.20
CA THR A 98 -27.90 -1.63 7.21
C THR A 98 -28.32 -0.20 7.53
N PHE A 99 -27.36 0.69 7.75
CA PHE A 99 -27.64 2.11 8.03
C PHE A 99 -28.40 2.77 6.87
N LEU A 100 -27.95 2.60 5.63
CA LEU A 100 -28.61 3.18 4.45
C LEU A 100 -30.02 2.64 4.22
N LYS A 101 -30.29 1.38 4.56
CA LYS A 101 -31.66 0.80 4.53
C LYS A 101 -32.57 1.45 5.57
N GLN A 102 -32.04 1.78 6.75
CA GLN A 102 -32.80 2.41 7.84
C GLN A 102 -33.07 3.90 7.58
N SER A 103 -32.16 4.61 6.93
CA SER A 103 -32.28 6.04 6.63
C SER A 103 -33.13 6.37 5.40
N ASN A 104 -33.50 5.36 4.59
CA ASN A 104 -34.39 5.50 3.44
C ASN A 104 -35.88 5.23 3.80
N LEU A 105 -36.22 5.26 5.09
CA LEU A 105 -37.59 5.32 5.64
C LEU A 105 -37.83 6.72 6.21
#